data_AF-A0A2H5V6V8-F1
#
_entry.id   AF-A0A2H5V6V8-F1
#
_cell.length_a   1.000
_cell.length_b   1.000
_cell.length_c   1.000
_cell.angle_alpha   90.00
_cell.angle_beta   90.00
_cell.angle_gamma   90.00
#
_symmetry.space_group_name_H-M   'P 1'
#
loop_
_entity.id
_entity.type
_entity.pdbx_description
1 polymer ?
#
loop_
_entity_poly.entity_id
_entity_poly.type
_entity_poly.pdbx_seq_one_letter_code
_entity_poly.pdbx_strand_id
1 'polypeptide(L)' 'MSESCEHDLEFIGDQKAEKGVNKYFRCRKCGDVFVHTDEYNKTYRIPGVKG' A
#
# COMPACT_ATOMS: atom_id res chain seq x y z
N MET A 1 -4.09 17.52 0.34
CA MET A 1 -4.50 16.65 1.46
C MET A 1 -5.98 16.35 1.29
N SER A 2 -6.34 15.11 0.98
CA SER A 2 -7.76 14.70 0.89
C SER A 2 -8.09 13.99 2.19
N GLU A 3 -8.73 14.71 3.11
CA GLU A 3 -8.92 14.36 4.53
C GLU A 3 -9.97 13.27 4.81
N SER A 4 -10.35 12.44 3.83
CA SER A 4 -11.30 11.34 4.06
C SER A 4 -11.32 10.39 2.86
N CYS A 5 -10.20 9.72 2.60
CA CYS A 5 -10.23 8.58 1.69
C CYS A 5 -10.52 7.32 2.49
N GLU A 6 -11.68 6.69 2.28
CA GLU A 6 -12.02 5.37 2.84
C GLU A 6 -11.23 4.21 2.19
N HIS A 7 -10.12 4.53 1.51
CA HIS A 7 -9.18 3.64 0.85
C HIS A 7 -9.81 2.38 0.24
N ASP A 8 -10.26 2.48 -1.02
CA ASP A 8 -10.62 1.31 -1.84
C ASP A 8 -9.33 0.68 -2.40
N LEU A 9 -8.83 -0.34 -1.72
CA LEU A 9 -7.53 -0.95 -1.98
C LEU A 9 -7.64 -2.08 -2.99
N GLU A 10 -6.82 -2.03 -4.03
CA GLU A 10 -6.59 -3.13 -4.95
C GLU A 10 -5.20 -3.72 -4.76
N PHE A 11 -5.09 -5.04 -4.74
CA PHE A 11 -3.81 -5.72 -4.74
C PHE A 11 -3.13 -5.54 -6.10
N ILE A 12 -1.92 -4.98 -6.10
CA ILE A 12 -1.16 -4.71 -7.32
C ILE A 12 0.08 -5.59 -7.48
N GLY A 13 0.41 -6.39 -6.46
CA GLY A 13 1.49 -7.37 -6.52
C GLY A 13 2.14 -7.63 -5.17
N ASP A 14 3.04 -8.60 -5.15
CA ASP A 14 3.87 -8.94 -4.01
C ASP A 14 5.35 -9.08 -4.39
N GLN A 15 6.21 -8.89 -3.39
CA GLN A 15 7.65 -9.07 -3.51
C GLN A 15 8.11 -9.98 -2.37
N LYS A 16 8.82 -11.07 -2.71
CA LYS A 16 9.54 -11.87 -1.71
C LYS A 16 10.72 -11.06 -1.17
N ALA A 17 10.75 -10.87 0.14
CA ALA A 17 11.89 -10.28 0.84
C ALA A 17 12.81 -11.40 1.36
N GLU A 18 13.99 -11.04 1.87
CA GLU A 18 14.91 -12.01 2.50
C GLU A 18 14.23 -12.79 3.64
N LYS A 19 13.25 -12.16 4.30
CA LYS A 19 12.36 -12.78 5.27
C LYS A 19 10.95 -12.26 5.03
N GLY A 20 10.04 -13.17 4.67
CA GLY A 20 8.63 -12.85 4.43
C GLY A 20 8.31 -12.26 3.06
N VAL A 21 7.12 -11.66 2.95
CA VAL A 21 6.56 -11.12 1.72
C VAL A 21 6.03 -9.71 1.96
N ASN A 22 6.37 -8.79 1.06
CA ASN A 22 5.76 -7.48 0.97
C ASN A 22 4.59 -7.52 -0.01
N LYS A 23 3.40 -7.16 0.44
CA LYS A 23 2.20 -7.06 -0.39
C LYS A 23 1.90 -5.60 -0.66
N TYR A 24 1.65 -5.27 -1.92
CA TYR A 24 1.41 -3.90 -2.36
C TYR A 24 -0.07 -3.74 -2.73
N PHE A 25 -0.67 -2.70 -2.19
CA PHE A 25 -2.06 -2.34 -2.44
C PHE A 25 -2.15 -0.89 -2.88
N ARG A 26 -2.85 -0.61 -3.98
CA ARG A 26 -3.07 0.76 -4.44
C ARG A 26 -4.50 1.17 -4.12
N CYS A 27 -4.68 2.38 -3.61
CA CYS A 27 -6.00 2.97 -3.51
C CYS A 27 -6.46 3.44 -4.88
N ARG A 28 -7.57 2.90 -5.39
CA ARG A 28 -8.17 3.31 -6.67
C ARG A 28 -8.68 4.74 -6.68
N LYS A 29 -8.98 5.29 -5.50
CA LYS A 29 -9.56 6.63 -5.33
C LYS A 29 -8.51 7.74 -5.25
N CYS A 30 -7.49 7.57 -4.40
CA CYS A 30 -6.48 8.61 -4.14
C CYS A 30 -5.10 8.31 -4.73
N GLY A 31 -4.86 7.08 -5.20
CA GLY A 31 -3.59 6.65 -5.75
C GLY A 31 -2.52 6.30 -4.71
N ASP A 32 -2.80 6.41 -3.41
CA ASP A 32 -1.88 6.00 -2.35
C ASP A 32 -1.55 4.51 -2.45
N VAL A 33 -0.31 4.17 -2.11
CA VAL A 33 0.15 2.79 -2.07
C VAL A 33 0.38 2.37 -0.62
N PHE A 34 -0.17 1.23 -0.26
CA PHE A 34 -0.01 0.58 1.03
C PHE A 34 0.88 -0.64 0.86
N VAL A 35 1.96 -0.71 1.63
CA VAL A 35 2.89 -1.84 1.62
C VAL A 35 2.73 -2.58 2.95
N HIS A 36 2.24 -3.80 2.90
CA HIS A 36 2.11 -4.66 4.06
C HIS A 36 3.25 -5.68 4.09
N THR A 37 4.05 -5.65 5.15
CA THR A 37 5.17 -6.57 5.38
C THR A 37 4.75 -7.61 6.40
N ASP A 38 4.66 -8.87 5.98
CA ASP A 38 4.26 -10.01 6.81
C ASP A 38 5.26 -10.24 7.97
N GLU A 39 6.56 -10.08 7.70
CA GLU A 39 7.65 -10.30 8.69
C GLU A 39 7.44 -9.52 9.99
N TYR A 40 7.03 -8.26 9.89
CA TYR A 40 6.85 -7.36 11.04
C TYR A 40 5.38 -7.06 11.34
N ASN A 41 4.46 -7.62 10.55
CA ASN A 41 3.04 -7.27 10.57
C ASN A 41 2.81 -5.75 10.52
N LYS A 42 3.56 -5.04 9.66
CA LYS A 42 3.52 -3.58 9.52
C LYS A 42 2.99 -3.16 8.16
N THR A 43 2.27 -2.04 8.15
CA THR A 43 1.77 -1.41 6.92
C THR A 43 2.34 -0.01 6.79
N TYR A 44 2.94 0.28 5.64
CA TYR A 44 3.47 1.59 5.28
C TYR A 44 2.56 2.25 4.23
N ARG A 45 2.32 3.55 4.36
CA ARG A 45 1.57 4.34 3.38
C ARG A 45 2.52 5.24 2.60
N ILE A 46 2.50 5.10 1.29
CA ILE A 46 3.20 5.96 0.34
C ILE A 46 2.13 6.84 -0.32
N PRO A 47 2.14 8.16 -0.09
CA PRO A 47 1.16 9.05 -0.69
C PRO A 47 1.27 9.02 -2.21
N GLY A 48 0.13 8.91 -2.90
CA GLY A 48 0.08 9.00 -4.35
C GLY A 48 0.49 10.40 -4.79
N VAL A 49 1.42 10.49 -5.75
CA VAL A 49 1.74 11.78 -6.37
C VAL A 49 0.59 12.11 -7.31
N LYS A 50 -0.17 13.16 -7.00
CA LYS A 50 -1.06 13.79 -7.98
C LYS A 50 -0.17 14.56 -8.94
N GLY A 51 -0.06 14.08 -10.18
CA GLY A 51 0.62 14.79 -11.27
C GLY A 51 -0.14 16.04 -11.69
#